data_AF-A0A0D3LL93-F1
#
_entry.id   AF-A0A0D3LL93-F1
#
_cell.length_a   1.000
_cell.length_b   1.000
_cell.length_c   1.000
_cell.angle_alpha   90.00
_cell.angle_beta   90.00
_cell.angle_gamma   90.00
#
_symmetry.space_group_name_H-M   'P 1'
#
loop_
_entity.id
_entity.type
_entity.pdbx_description
1 polymer ?
#
loop_
_entity_poly.entity_id
_entity_poly.type
_entity_poly.pdbx_seq_one_letter_code
_entity_poly.pdbx_strand_id
1 'polypeptide(L)'
;MWKIYLQAPQYPEGLEMHIWVNKIAGNTEYTLQNFNILNHYIGMKPIEESSFKELEIMPLVVYGLMVTGLLVAFFKNKYLLAGWLGLLVIAGTAGLIDFYLWLVDFGTNLDPHAPIKIPGMAYIPPLIGPKQLLNFHALSLPALGSLGLAIPMVLAAFAVYIEFFSGKKLRLKPTGTAKRFSYGIGLGLLLGLGSLTGCSPEPQPIAYGQVGCEHCKMTISDNRYGAEIVTKTGKAFFFDSIECMADYLHQQEGLQEKVAMLLVTDFNQPETLVAADQVLYLQSEKLPSPMGMYLTAISSPTVAEDFQQTYEGRLLNWSEVLQAVKNHEKLY
;
A
#
# COMPACT_ATOMS: atom_id res chain seq x y z
N MET A 1 -1.04 -10.91 -1.45
CA MET A 1 -1.25 -12.26 -1.98
C MET A 1 -1.77 -12.21 -3.40
N TRP A 2 -2.86 -11.49 -3.63
CA TRP A 2 -3.51 -11.39 -4.93
C TRP A 2 -3.83 -9.93 -5.27
N LYS A 3 -4.01 -9.64 -6.57
CA LYS A 3 -4.43 -8.34 -7.09
C LYS A 3 -5.61 -8.53 -8.01
N ILE A 4 -6.65 -7.72 -7.83
CA ILE A 4 -7.82 -7.62 -8.69
C ILE A 4 -7.89 -6.20 -9.21
N TYR A 5 -7.90 -6.06 -10.53
CA TYR A 5 -8.10 -4.79 -11.21
C TYR A 5 -9.45 -4.81 -11.92
N LEU A 6 -10.20 -3.71 -11.82
CA LEU A 6 -11.52 -3.56 -12.43
C LEU A 6 -11.61 -2.23 -13.15
N GLN A 7 -11.81 -2.25 -14.46
CA GLN A 7 -12.06 -1.06 -15.26
C GLN A 7 -13.55 -0.94 -15.57
N ALA A 8 -14.10 0.25 -15.38
CA ALA A 8 -15.51 0.56 -15.57
C ALA A 8 -15.67 1.87 -16.36
N PRO A 9 -16.79 2.10 -17.06
CA PRO A 9 -17.06 3.40 -17.67
C PRO A 9 -17.05 4.57 -16.67
N GLN A 10 -17.43 4.30 -15.41
CA GLN A 10 -17.42 5.27 -14.32
C GLN A 10 -16.02 5.53 -13.74
N TYR A 11 -15.10 4.57 -13.91
CA TYR A 11 -13.72 4.61 -13.42
C TYR A 11 -12.79 4.19 -14.57
N PRO A 12 -12.60 5.04 -15.59
CA PRO A 12 -11.82 4.73 -16.78
C PRO A 12 -10.34 4.43 -16.49
N GLU A 13 -9.79 5.02 -15.43
CA GLU A 13 -8.47 4.72 -14.86
C GLU A 13 -8.39 3.32 -14.21
N GLY A 14 -9.55 2.82 -13.78
CA GLY A 14 -9.73 1.52 -13.14
C GLY A 14 -9.42 1.51 -11.65
N LEU A 15 -10.01 0.53 -10.97
CA LEU A 15 -9.91 0.32 -9.54
C LEU A 15 -9.01 -0.88 -9.25
N GLU A 16 -8.11 -0.72 -8.28
CA GLU A 16 -7.13 -1.76 -7.93
C GLU A 16 -7.30 -2.20 -6.47
N MET A 17 -7.70 -3.46 -6.28
CA MET A 17 -7.84 -4.10 -4.98
C MET A 17 -6.75 -5.16 -4.75
N HIS A 18 -6.16 -5.14 -3.57
CA HIS A 18 -5.15 -6.09 -3.11
C HIS A 18 -5.70 -6.95 -1.97
N ILE A 19 -5.55 -8.25 -2.13
CA ILE A 19 -5.84 -9.23 -1.08
C ILE A 19 -4.51 -9.58 -0.42
N TRP A 20 -4.34 -9.17 0.82
CA TRP A 20 -3.19 -9.51 1.68
C TRP A 20 -3.46 -10.81 2.43
N VAL A 21 -2.49 -11.28 3.21
CA VAL A 21 -2.68 -12.49 4.04
C VAL A 21 -3.68 -12.25 5.18
N ASN A 22 -3.86 -10.98 5.59
CA ASN A 22 -4.61 -10.61 6.78
C ASN A 22 -5.61 -9.46 6.58
N LYS A 23 -5.73 -8.93 5.37
CA LYS A 23 -6.63 -7.81 5.05
C LYS A 23 -6.92 -7.73 3.56
N ILE A 24 -7.95 -6.97 3.20
CA ILE A 24 -8.23 -6.59 1.82
C ILE A 24 -8.20 -5.06 1.77
N ALA A 25 -7.47 -4.47 0.84
CA ALA A 25 -7.39 -3.01 0.71
C ALA A 25 -7.12 -2.64 -0.74
N GLY A 26 -7.51 -1.44 -1.17
CA GLY A 26 -7.10 -0.94 -2.48
C GLY A 26 -5.87 -0.05 -2.44
N ASN A 27 -5.54 0.51 -3.59
CA ASN A 27 -4.51 1.53 -3.76
C ASN A 27 -4.83 2.86 -3.05
N THR A 28 -6.12 3.14 -2.82
CA THR A 28 -6.62 4.30 -2.05
C THR A 28 -7.58 3.84 -0.96
N GLU A 29 -7.85 4.69 0.03
CA GLU A 29 -8.81 4.41 1.12
C GLU A 29 -10.25 4.21 0.61
N TYR A 30 -10.61 4.86 -0.50
CA TYR A 30 -11.94 4.77 -1.11
C TYR A 30 -12.10 3.62 -2.09
N THR A 31 -11.02 2.92 -2.44
CA THR A 31 -11.09 1.91 -3.51
C THR A 31 -12.09 0.81 -3.17
N LEU A 32 -12.11 0.31 -1.93
CA LEU A 32 -13.13 -0.68 -1.51
C LEU A 32 -14.55 -0.12 -1.56
N GLN A 33 -14.74 1.13 -1.15
CA GLN A 33 -16.03 1.80 -1.26
C GLN A 33 -16.46 1.91 -2.74
N ASN A 34 -15.56 2.27 -3.65
CA ASN A 34 -15.82 2.36 -5.08
C ASN A 34 -16.17 0.99 -5.69
N PHE A 35 -15.46 -0.07 -5.30
CA PHE A 35 -15.83 -1.45 -5.64
C PHE A 35 -17.24 -1.78 -5.14
N ASN A 36 -17.58 -1.41 -3.90
CA ASN A 36 -18.89 -1.68 -3.30
C ASN A 36 -20.02 -0.88 -3.95
N ILE A 37 -19.75 0.35 -4.41
CA ILE A 37 -20.69 1.15 -5.22
C ILE A 37 -20.99 0.42 -6.52
N LEU A 38 -19.97 -0.08 -7.24
CA LEU A 38 -20.17 -0.84 -8.46
C LEU A 38 -20.92 -2.16 -8.21
N ASN A 39 -20.57 -2.88 -7.15
CA ASN A 39 -21.23 -4.12 -6.73
C ASN A 39 -22.72 -3.91 -6.46
N HIS A 40 -23.08 -2.80 -5.79
CA HIS A 40 -24.47 -2.47 -5.49
C HIS A 40 -25.33 -2.35 -6.76
N TYR A 41 -24.81 -1.79 -7.86
CA TYR A 41 -25.57 -1.65 -9.11
C TYR A 41 -25.94 -2.98 -9.75
N ILE A 42 -25.07 -3.99 -9.62
CA ILE A 42 -25.26 -5.34 -10.20
C ILE A 42 -25.76 -6.36 -9.17
N GLY A 43 -26.00 -5.93 -7.93
CA GLY A 43 -26.54 -6.76 -6.85
C GLY A 43 -25.51 -7.67 -6.17
N MET A 44 -24.21 -7.46 -6.37
CA MET A 44 -23.20 -8.21 -5.61
C MET A 44 -23.20 -7.75 -4.15
N LYS A 45 -22.84 -8.67 -3.24
CA LYS A 45 -22.60 -8.34 -1.83
C LYS A 45 -21.51 -7.28 -1.69
N PRO A 46 -21.56 -6.44 -0.64
CA PRO A 46 -20.45 -5.57 -0.30
C PRO A 46 -19.24 -6.42 0.14
N ILE A 47 -18.05 -6.00 -0.28
CA ILE A 47 -16.78 -6.54 0.17
C ILE A 47 -16.45 -5.83 1.48
N GLU A 48 -16.61 -6.54 2.59
CA GLU A 48 -16.28 -6.08 3.93
C GLU A 48 -15.30 -7.06 4.56
N GLU A 49 -14.19 -6.56 5.12
CA GLU A 49 -13.13 -7.41 5.69
C GLU A 49 -13.65 -8.35 6.79
N SER A 50 -14.63 -7.89 7.59
CA SER A 50 -15.30 -8.66 8.65
C SER A 50 -16.04 -9.90 8.14
N SER A 51 -16.38 -9.96 6.85
CA SER A 51 -17.05 -11.10 6.24
C SER A 51 -16.11 -12.28 5.97
N PHE A 52 -14.79 -12.04 5.97
CA PHE A 52 -13.77 -13.03 5.63
C PHE A 52 -13.02 -13.47 6.89
N LYS A 53 -13.55 -14.48 7.59
CA LYS A 53 -12.87 -15.07 8.76
C LYS A 53 -11.49 -15.62 8.40
N GLU A 54 -11.29 -15.98 7.15
CA GLU A 54 -10.04 -16.47 6.61
C GLU A 54 -8.92 -15.44 6.75
N LEU A 55 -9.21 -14.13 6.73
CA LEU A 55 -8.19 -13.09 6.94
C LEU A 55 -7.58 -13.13 8.35
N GLU A 56 -8.33 -13.60 9.35
CA GLU A 56 -7.82 -13.80 10.71
C GLU A 56 -7.08 -15.14 10.85
N ILE A 57 -7.51 -16.17 10.12
CA ILE A 57 -6.99 -17.54 10.22
C ILE A 57 -5.73 -17.73 9.35
N MET A 58 -5.67 -17.15 8.16
CA MET A 58 -4.58 -17.30 7.19
C MET A 58 -3.20 -16.95 7.77
N PRO A 59 -3.02 -15.86 8.54
CA PRO A 59 -1.73 -15.56 9.18
C PRO A 59 -1.29 -16.69 10.12
N LEU A 60 -2.20 -17.25 10.92
CA LEU A 60 -1.91 -18.37 11.82
C LEU A 60 -1.52 -19.62 11.04
N VAL A 61 -2.20 -19.90 9.93
CA VAL A 61 -1.85 -21.02 9.03
C VAL A 61 -0.44 -20.82 8.47
N VAL A 62 -0.11 -19.61 8.00
CA VAL A 62 1.23 -19.29 7.48
C VAL A 62 2.30 -19.46 8.57
N TYR A 63 2.07 -18.94 9.78
CA TYR A 63 2.98 -19.15 10.91
C TYR A 63 3.14 -20.64 11.26
N GLY A 64 2.05 -21.41 11.25
CA GLY A 64 2.09 -22.86 11.44
C GLY A 64 2.93 -23.58 10.38
N LEU A 65 2.79 -23.21 9.11
CA LEU A 65 3.59 -23.73 8.01
C LEU A 65 5.08 -23.38 8.16
N MET A 66 5.40 -22.18 8.62
CA MET A 66 6.77 -21.75 8.91
C MET A 66 7.39 -22.57 10.04
N VAL A 67 6.69 -22.71 11.17
CA VAL A 67 7.17 -23.48 12.34
C VAL A 67 7.37 -24.95 11.97
N THR A 68 6.39 -25.55 11.29
CA THR A 68 6.51 -26.95 10.86
C THR A 68 7.63 -27.16 9.85
N GLY A 69 7.87 -26.21 8.94
CA GLY A 69 9.00 -26.24 8.01
C GLY A 69 10.35 -26.21 8.72
N LEU A 70 10.49 -25.37 9.76
CA LEU A 70 11.69 -25.34 10.61
C LEU A 70 11.88 -26.66 11.37
N LEU A 71 10.81 -27.26 11.90
CA LEU A 71 10.88 -28.57 12.55
C LEU A 71 11.34 -29.67 11.58
N VAL A 72 10.81 -29.69 10.36
CA VAL A 72 11.23 -30.63 9.31
C VAL A 72 12.72 -30.48 9.01
N ALA A 73 13.19 -29.23 8.86
CA ALA A 73 14.61 -28.93 8.65
C ALA A 73 15.49 -29.37 9.84
N PHE A 74 14.99 -29.25 11.06
CA PHE A 74 15.67 -29.68 12.28
C PHE A 74 15.80 -31.21 12.37
N PHE A 75 14.71 -31.95 12.13
CA PHE A 75 14.69 -33.41 12.22
C PHE A 75 15.37 -34.12 11.04
N LYS A 76 15.55 -33.44 9.89
CA LYS A 76 16.27 -33.95 8.71
C LYS A 76 15.74 -35.32 8.21
N ASN A 77 14.43 -35.52 8.33
CA ASN A 77 13.77 -36.76 7.92
C ASN A 77 13.04 -36.54 6.59
N LYS A 78 13.42 -37.30 5.56
CA LYS A 78 12.84 -37.19 4.21
C LYS A 78 11.33 -37.47 4.15
N TYR A 79 10.79 -38.29 5.05
CA TYR A 79 9.34 -38.53 5.11
C TYR A 79 8.60 -37.34 5.72
N LEU A 80 9.20 -36.65 6.71
CA LEU A 80 8.66 -35.39 7.23
C LEU A 80 8.70 -34.29 6.17
N LEU A 81 9.77 -34.24 5.36
CA LEU A 81 9.87 -33.32 4.23
C LEU A 81 8.78 -33.57 3.17
N ALA A 82 8.57 -34.84 2.79
CA ALA A 82 7.48 -35.21 1.87
C ALA A 82 6.10 -34.90 2.45
N GLY A 83 5.88 -35.18 3.74
CA GLY A 83 4.63 -34.82 4.43
C GLY A 83 4.39 -33.32 4.49
N TRP A 84 5.44 -32.53 4.74
CA TRP A 84 5.34 -31.07 4.76
C TRP A 84 5.10 -30.47 3.38
N LEU A 85 5.70 -31.01 2.32
CA LEU A 85 5.35 -30.67 0.94
C LEU A 85 3.87 -30.96 0.66
N GLY A 86 3.38 -32.13 1.09
CA GLY A 86 1.96 -32.48 1.00
C GLY A 86 1.07 -31.46 1.73
N LEU A 87 1.46 -31.05 2.94
CA LEU A 87 0.76 -30.02 3.71
C LEU A 87 0.73 -28.67 2.98
N LEU A 88 1.85 -28.22 2.39
CA LEU A 88 1.91 -26.99 1.60
C LEU A 88 0.97 -27.04 0.39
N VAL A 89 0.97 -28.16 -0.34
CA VAL A 89 0.10 -28.36 -1.51
C VAL A 89 -1.37 -28.34 -1.09
N ILE A 90 -1.73 -29.04 -0.02
CA ILE A 90 -3.10 -29.08 0.50
C ILE A 90 -3.54 -27.68 0.95
N ALA A 91 -2.72 -26.98 1.74
CA ALA A 91 -3.05 -25.64 2.23
C ALA A 91 -3.19 -24.63 1.08
N GLY A 92 -2.27 -24.63 0.11
CA GLY A 92 -2.34 -23.76 -1.06
C GLY A 92 -3.56 -24.06 -1.93
N THR A 93 -3.87 -25.33 -2.15
CA THR A 93 -5.05 -25.76 -2.92
C THR A 93 -6.34 -25.37 -2.20
N ALA A 94 -6.42 -25.59 -0.89
CA ALA A 94 -7.57 -25.21 -0.07
C ALA A 94 -7.82 -23.69 -0.14
N GLY A 95 -6.77 -22.87 -0.03
CA GLY A 95 -6.90 -21.41 -0.18
C GLY A 95 -7.36 -20.96 -1.57
N LEU A 96 -6.93 -21.63 -2.64
CA LEU A 96 -7.41 -21.34 -4.00
C LEU A 96 -8.87 -21.79 -4.22
N ILE A 97 -9.27 -22.92 -3.65
CA ILE A 97 -10.66 -23.39 -3.70
C ILE A 97 -11.55 -22.42 -2.93
N ASP A 98 -11.15 -22.05 -1.71
CA ASP A 98 -11.88 -21.08 -0.88
C ASP A 98 -12.07 -19.74 -1.61
N PHE A 99 -10.99 -19.20 -2.18
CA PHE A 99 -11.07 -17.98 -2.97
C PHE A 99 -12.01 -18.13 -4.17
N TYR A 100 -11.96 -19.26 -4.89
CA TYR A 100 -12.89 -19.53 -5.99
C TYR A 100 -14.36 -19.59 -5.52
N LEU A 101 -14.63 -20.22 -4.37
CA LEU A 101 -15.98 -20.29 -3.81
C LEU A 101 -16.53 -18.90 -3.46
N TRP A 102 -15.69 -18.02 -2.91
CA TRP A 102 -16.03 -16.62 -2.72
C TRP A 102 -16.37 -15.93 -4.04
N LEU A 103 -15.55 -16.09 -5.09
CA LEU A 103 -15.85 -15.50 -6.41
C LEU A 103 -17.19 -15.96 -6.97
N VAL A 104 -17.54 -17.24 -6.76
CA VAL A 104 -18.83 -17.80 -7.18
C VAL A 104 -19.98 -17.23 -6.35
N ASP A 105 -19.86 -17.17 -5.02
CA ASP A 105 -20.90 -16.61 -4.15
C ASP A 105 -21.17 -15.15 -4.50
N PHE A 106 -20.12 -14.31 -4.59
CA PHE A 106 -20.27 -12.91 -5.01
C PHE A 106 -20.89 -12.79 -6.40
N GLY A 107 -20.51 -13.66 -7.35
CA GLY A 107 -20.97 -13.57 -8.73
C GLY A 107 -22.35 -14.15 -9.03
N THR A 108 -22.92 -14.96 -8.14
CA THR A 108 -24.19 -15.69 -8.37
C THR A 108 -25.28 -15.36 -7.36
N ASN A 109 -24.92 -14.94 -6.15
CA ASN A 109 -25.84 -14.61 -5.08
C ASN A 109 -26.21 -13.12 -5.12
N LEU A 110 -26.92 -12.74 -6.18
CA LEU A 110 -27.22 -11.34 -6.51
C LEU A 110 -28.54 -10.87 -5.92
N ASP A 111 -28.58 -9.62 -5.45
CA ASP A 111 -29.79 -8.99 -4.91
C ASP A 111 -30.87 -8.84 -6.01
N PRO A 112 -32.07 -9.43 -5.83
CA PRO A 112 -33.18 -9.32 -6.76
C PRO A 112 -33.78 -7.90 -6.83
N HIS A 113 -33.33 -6.94 -6.02
CA HIS A 113 -33.71 -5.53 -6.05
C HIS A 113 -32.66 -4.61 -6.68
N ALA A 114 -31.52 -5.14 -7.14
CA ALA A 114 -30.45 -4.35 -7.76
C ALA A 114 -30.93 -3.51 -8.99
N PRO A 115 -30.33 -2.33 -9.23
CA PRO A 115 -30.69 -1.48 -10.37
C PRO A 115 -30.48 -2.12 -11.75
N ILE A 116 -29.40 -2.87 -11.95
CA ILE A 116 -29.03 -3.48 -13.23
C ILE A 116 -29.20 -5.00 -13.14
N LYS A 117 -30.11 -5.55 -13.95
CA LYS A 117 -30.36 -6.99 -14.03
C LYS A 117 -30.40 -7.44 -15.47
N ILE A 118 -29.59 -8.46 -15.78
CA ILE A 118 -29.67 -9.17 -17.06
C ILE A 118 -30.13 -10.59 -16.76
N PRO A 119 -31.34 -10.98 -17.21
CA PRO A 119 -31.86 -12.32 -16.98
C PRO A 119 -30.87 -13.41 -17.42
N GLY A 120 -30.56 -14.35 -16.52
CA GLY A 120 -29.69 -15.49 -16.82
C GLY A 120 -28.18 -15.21 -16.83
N MET A 121 -27.73 -14.00 -16.46
CA MET A 121 -26.31 -13.66 -16.38
C MET A 121 -25.79 -13.67 -14.94
N ALA A 122 -24.61 -14.24 -14.74
CA ALA A 122 -23.85 -14.21 -13.50
C ALA A 122 -22.56 -13.40 -13.70
N TYR A 123 -22.12 -12.70 -12.66
CA TYR A 123 -20.99 -11.76 -12.73
C TYR A 123 -19.73 -12.30 -12.06
N ILE A 124 -19.48 -13.61 -12.14
CA ILE A 124 -18.36 -14.28 -11.46
C ILE A 124 -17.02 -13.71 -11.97
N PRO A 125 -16.23 -13.02 -11.10
CA PRO A 125 -14.91 -12.53 -11.50
C PRO A 125 -13.94 -13.68 -11.81
N PRO A 126 -12.89 -13.44 -12.62
CA PRO A 126 -11.91 -14.48 -12.91
C PRO A 126 -11.07 -14.81 -11.68
N LEU A 127 -10.79 -16.10 -11.45
CA LEU A 127 -9.78 -16.50 -10.47
C LEU A 127 -8.38 -16.05 -10.91
N ILE A 128 -8.09 -16.18 -12.21
CA ILE A 128 -6.85 -15.76 -12.83
C ILE A 128 -7.11 -15.26 -14.27
N GLY A 129 -6.38 -14.23 -14.67
CA GLY A 129 -6.45 -13.63 -16.00
C GLY A 129 -7.56 -12.58 -16.16
N PRO A 130 -7.69 -12.03 -17.39
CA PRO A 130 -8.72 -11.05 -17.72
C PRO A 130 -10.06 -11.71 -18.04
N LYS A 131 -11.17 -11.02 -17.74
CA LYS A 131 -12.54 -11.40 -18.11
C LYS A 131 -13.41 -10.16 -18.26
N GLN A 132 -14.14 -10.09 -19.38
CA GLN A 132 -15.15 -9.07 -19.58
C GLN A 132 -16.45 -9.48 -18.85
N LEU A 133 -16.96 -8.58 -18.02
CA LEU A 133 -18.22 -8.71 -17.29
C LEU A 133 -19.12 -7.55 -17.69
N LEU A 134 -19.98 -7.75 -18.70
CA LEU A 134 -20.83 -6.67 -19.23
C LEU A 134 -19.96 -5.52 -19.77
N ASN A 135 -20.11 -4.30 -19.23
CA ASN A 135 -19.30 -3.14 -19.59
C ASN A 135 -18.05 -2.98 -18.71
N PHE A 136 -17.75 -3.95 -17.85
CA PHE A 136 -16.59 -3.94 -16.96
C PHE A 136 -15.52 -4.91 -17.45
N HIS A 137 -14.26 -4.52 -17.33
CA HIS A 137 -13.11 -5.39 -17.57
C HIS A 137 -12.46 -5.74 -16.24
N ALA A 138 -12.45 -7.02 -15.87
CA ALA A 138 -11.84 -7.49 -14.63
C ALA A 138 -10.57 -8.29 -14.93
N LEU A 139 -9.48 -8.03 -14.22
CA LEU A 139 -8.22 -8.75 -14.31
C LEU A 139 -7.81 -9.22 -12.91
N SER A 140 -7.59 -10.52 -12.76
CA SER A 140 -7.18 -11.14 -11.49
C SER A 140 -5.83 -11.81 -11.63
N LEU A 141 -4.85 -11.45 -10.82
CA LEU A 141 -3.48 -11.97 -10.91
C LEU A 141 -2.86 -12.20 -9.53
N PRO A 142 -1.98 -13.21 -9.40
CA PRO A 142 -1.11 -13.34 -8.23
C PRO A 142 -0.25 -12.08 -8.07
N ALA A 143 -0.15 -11.57 -6.84
CA ALA A 143 0.74 -10.46 -6.50
C ALA A 143 2.05 -10.98 -5.88
N LEU A 144 3.03 -10.10 -5.60
CA LEU A 144 4.33 -10.49 -5.05
C LEU A 144 4.25 -11.39 -3.79
N GLY A 145 3.23 -11.19 -2.95
CA GLY A 145 3.02 -12.04 -1.77
C GLY A 145 2.80 -13.52 -2.08
N SER A 146 2.32 -13.89 -3.28
CA SER A 146 2.15 -15.30 -3.67
C SER A 146 3.48 -16.06 -3.77
N LEU A 147 4.58 -15.34 -3.99
CA LEU A 147 5.93 -15.93 -4.00
C LEU A 147 6.30 -16.54 -2.65
N GLY A 148 5.77 -16.00 -1.55
CA GLY A 148 5.97 -16.53 -0.20
C GLY A 148 5.43 -17.95 -0.01
N LEU A 149 4.47 -18.39 -0.85
CA LEU A 149 3.98 -19.77 -0.87
C LEU A 149 4.61 -20.59 -2.01
N ALA A 150 4.81 -19.97 -3.18
CA ALA A 150 5.35 -20.67 -4.35
C ALA A 150 6.81 -21.11 -4.17
N ILE A 151 7.66 -20.24 -3.63
CA ILE A 151 9.10 -20.53 -3.47
C ILE A 151 9.33 -21.72 -2.52
N PRO A 152 8.78 -21.73 -1.28
CA PRO A 152 8.95 -22.87 -0.38
C PRO A 152 8.41 -24.18 -0.98
N MET A 153 7.29 -24.13 -1.70
CA MET A 153 6.69 -25.31 -2.34
C MET A 153 7.63 -25.89 -3.42
N VAL A 154 8.18 -25.05 -4.30
CA VAL A 154 9.14 -25.47 -5.34
C VAL A 154 10.42 -26.02 -4.71
N LEU A 155 10.98 -25.33 -3.71
CA LEU A 155 12.18 -25.79 -3.01
C LEU A 155 11.97 -27.11 -2.28
N ALA A 156 10.82 -27.28 -1.60
CA ALA A 156 10.46 -28.52 -0.94
C ALA A 156 10.28 -29.66 -1.95
N ALA A 157 9.59 -29.41 -3.07
CA ALA A 157 9.43 -30.38 -4.16
C ALA A 157 10.79 -30.82 -4.73
N PHE A 158 11.69 -29.87 -4.97
CA PHE A 158 13.04 -30.15 -5.43
C PHE A 158 13.86 -30.96 -4.42
N ALA A 159 13.78 -30.61 -3.13
CA ALA A 159 14.45 -31.33 -2.06
C ALA A 159 13.91 -32.77 -1.91
N VAL A 160 12.59 -32.97 -1.97
CA VAL A 160 11.96 -34.31 -1.99
C VAL A 160 12.44 -35.10 -3.21
N TYR A 161 12.48 -34.48 -4.39
CA TYR A 161 12.95 -35.13 -5.60
C TYR A 161 14.40 -35.63 -5.45
N ILE A 162 15.29 -34.81 -4.89
CA ILE A 162 16.69 -35.23 -4.60
C ILE A 162 16.72 -36.39 -3.61
N GLU A 163 16.02 -36.28 -2.48
CA GLU A 163 16.06 -37.28 -1.40
C GLU A 163 15.47 -38.65 -1.78
N PHE A 164 14.49 -38.68 -2.69
CA PHE A 164 13.81 -39.92 -3.08
C PHE A 164 14.31 -40.51 -4.39
N PHE A 165 14.68 -39.69 -5.39
CA PHE A 165 14.97 -40.17 -6.75
C PHE A 165 16.43 -40.02 -7.16
N SER A 166 17.20 -39.13 -6.54
CA SER A 166 18.64 -39.05 -6.81
C SER A 166 19.40 -40.10 -6.00
N GLY A 167 19.27 -41.37 -6.40
CA GLY A 167 19.85 -42.56 -5.74
C GLY A 167 21.38 -42.62 -5.66
N LYS A 168 22.12 -41.52 -5.87
CA LYS A 168 23.58 -41.46 -5.74
C LYS A 168 24.02 -40.10 -5.21
N LYS A 169 24.53 -40.11 -3.98
CA LYS A 169 25.52 -39.18 -3.40
C LYS A 169 25.75 -37.88 -4.21
N LEU A 170 24.87 -36.89 -4.06
CA LEU A 170 25.31 -35.48 -4.04
C LEU A 170 26.07 -35.24 -2.73
N ARG A 171 27.12 -36.03 -2.52
CA ARG A 171 28.04 -35.85 -1.41
C ARG A 171 29.01 -34.77 -1.89
N LEU A 172 28.58 -33.51 -1.83
CA LEU A 172 29.51 -32.39 -1.77
C LEU A 172 30.51 -32.78 -0.68
N LYS A 173 31.74 -33.15 -1.08
CA LYS A 173 32.78 -33.52 -0.11
C LYS A 173 32.95 -32.28 0.76
N PRO A 174 32.64 -32.34 2.07
CA PRO A 174 32.90 -31.21 2.93
C PRO A 174 34.42 -31.12 3.02
N THR A 175 35.02 -30.17 2.30
CA THR A 175 36.36 -29.69 2.65
C THR A 175 36.27 -29.23 4.11
N GLY A 176 37.25 -29.61 4.92
CA GLY A 176 37.18 -29.67 6.40
C GLY A 176 36.77 -28.38 7.13
N THR A 177 36.60 -27.28 6.42
CA THR A 177 36.13 -25.97 6.88
C THR A 177 34.59 -25.85 6.95
N ALA A 178 33.83 -26.70 6.25
CA ALA A 178 32.38 -26.53 6.07
C ALA A 178 31.50 -26.89 7.30
N LYS A 179 32.03 -27.67 8.26
CA LYS A 179 31.27 -28.10 9.45
C LYS A 179 30.98 -26.97 10.46
N ARG A 180 31.81 -25.92 10.47
CA ARG A 180 31.59 -24.70 11.27
C ARG A 180 30.65 -23.70 10.56
N PHE A 181 30.52 -23.82 9.24
CA PHE A 181 29.73 -22.91 8.41
C PHE A 181 28.23 -23.26 8.41
N SER A 182 27.87 -24.52 8.65
CA SER A 182 26.48 -25.02 8.57
C SER A 182 25.57 -24.53 9.71
N TYR A 183 26.11 -24.30 10.90
CA TYR A 183 25.38 -23.67 12.01
C TYR A 183 25.42 -22.13 11.95
N GLY A 184 26.45 -21.56 11.32
CA GLY A 184 26.61 -20.11 11.17
C GLY A 184 25.69 -19.49 10.11
N ILE A 185 25.39 -20.19 9.02
CA ILE A 185 24.47 -19.68 7.97
C ILE A 185 23.01 -19.67 8.45
N GLY A 186 22.55 -20.71 9.16
CA GLY A 186 21.16 -20.79 9.64
C GLY A 186 20.84 -19.72 10.70
N LEU A 187 21.80 -19.43 11.58
CA LEU A 187 21.69 -18.35 12.57
C LEU A 187 21.94 -16.97 11.93
N GLY A 188 22.83 -16.88 10.95
CA GLY A 188 23.15 -15.66 10.20
C GLY A 188 22.04 -15.21 9.24
N LEU A 189 21.22 -16.10 8.68
CA LEU A 189 20.06 -15.75 7.86
C LEU A 189 18.88 -15.26 8.71
N LEU A 190 18.70 -15.80 9.92
CA LEU A 190 17.72 -15.32 10.89
C LEU A 190 18.11 -13.96 11.51
N LEU A 191 19.42 -13.71 11.70
CA LEU A 191 19.95 -12.41 12.17
C LEU A 191 20.13 -11.39 11.04
N GLY A 192 20.40 -11.83 9.81
CA GLY A 192 20.60 -10.97 8.64
C GLY A 192 19.33 -10.33 8.09
N LEU A 193 18.16 -10.94 8.33
CA LEU A 193 16.86 -10.32 8.02
C LEU A 193 16.53 -9.13 8.94
N GLY A 194 17.20 -9.00 10.09
CA GLY A 194 17.00 -7.87 11.02
C GLY A 194 17.77 -6.59 10.64
N SER A 195 18.72 -6.67 9.72
CA SER A 195 19.69 -5.59 9.47
C SER A 195 19.37 -4.69 8.26
N LEU A 196 18.21 -4.86 7.61
CA LEU A 196 17.81 -4.06 6.44
C LEU A 196 16.83 -2.92 6.76
N THR A 197 16.62 -2.57 8.04
CA THR A 197 15.71 -1.47 8.44
C THR A 197 16.44 -0.14 8.66
N GLY A 198 17.41 0.17 7.81
CA GLY A 198 18.02 1.50 7.74
C GLY A 198 17.49 2.27 6.53
N CYS A 199 16.19 2.54 6.48
CA CYS A 199 15.66 3.47 5.49
C CYS A 199 15.97 4.89 5.98
N SER A 200 16.90 5.59 5.32
CA SER A 200 17.12 7.01 5.56
C SER A 200 15.81 7.76 5.24
N PRO A 201 15.39 8.71 6.08
CA PRO A 201 14.25 9.56 5.73
C PRO A 201 14.65 10.42 4.52
N GLU A 202 13.94 10.22 3.41
CA GLU A 202 14.15 10.93 2.14
C GLU A 202 12.79 11.47 1.62
N PRO A 203 12.76 12.65 0.99
CA PRO A 203 11.56 13.19 0.35
C PRO A 203 10.95 12.20 -0.64
N GLN A 204 9.63 12.08 -0.67
CA GLN A 204 8.92 11.26 -1.65
C GLN A 204 8.14 12.16 -2.62
N PRO A 205 8.21 11.90 -3.94
CA PRO A 205 7.44 12.68 -4.91
C PRO A 205 5.94 12.52 -4.66
N ILE A 206 5.22 13.65 -4.66
CA ILE A 206 3.75 13.65 -4.53
C ILE A 206 3.15 13.19 -5.87
N ALA A 207 2.41 12.08 -5.86
CA ALA A 207 1.71 11.58 -7.05
C ALA A 207 0.39 12.33 -7.27
N TYR A 208 0.48 13.55 -7.78
CA TYR A 208 -0.66 14.43 -8.06
C TYR A 208 -1.75 13.71 -8.89
N GLY A 209 -3.00 13.93 -8.50
CA GLY A 209 -4.18 13.27 -9.06
C GLY A 209 -4.41 11.82 -8.58
N GLN A 210 -3.50 11.25 -7.78
CA GLN A 210 -3.56 9.84 -7.38
C GLN A 210 -3.50 9.64 -5.86
N VAL A 211 -2.85 10.54 -5.12
CA VAL A 211 -2.75 10.46 -3.64
C VAL A 211 -3.75 11.39 -2.96
N GLY A 212 -4.28 10.95 -1.83
CA GLY A 212 -5.15 11.75 -0.96
C GLY A 212 -4.36 12.57 0.05
N CYS A 213 -4.86 13.75 0.39
CA CYS A 213 -4.34 14.57 1.47
C CYS A 213 -4.68 13.96 2.83
N GLU A 214 -3.68 13.86 3.70
CA GLU A 214 -3.83 13.26 5.03
C GLU A 214 -4.73 14.08 5.98
N HIS A 215 -4.92 15.37 5.69
CA HIS A 215 -5.75 16.27 6.46
C HIS A 215 -7.18 16.38 5.92
N CYS A 216 -7.37 16.92 4.70
CA CYS A 216 -8.70 17.17 4.14
C CYS A 216 -9.35 15.96 3.45
N LYS A 217 -8.60 14.87 3.26
CA LYS A 217 -9.03 13.62 2.60
C LYS A 217 -9.43 13.74 1.13
N MET A 218 -9.26 14.91 0.53
CA MET A 218 -9.41 15.12 -0.90
C MET A 218 -8.15 14.71 -1.66
N THR A 219 -8.31 14.34 -2.94
CA THR A 219 -7.18 14.04 -3.83
C THR A 219 -6.31 15.28 -4.03
N ILE A 220 -5.00 15.12 -3.87
CA ILE A 220 -4.02 16.18 -4.08
C ILE A 220 -3.92 16.44 -5.58
N SER A 221 -4.34 17.62 -6.04
CA SER A 221 -4.55 17.86 -7.48
C SER A 221 -3.70 18.99 -8.06
N ASP A 222 -3.45 20.06 -7.31
CA ASP A 222 -2.66 21.19 -7.78
C ASP A 222 -1.18 21.02 -7.41
N ASN A 223 -0.34 20.88 -8.43
CA ASN A 223 1.09 20.62 -8.27
C ASN A 223 1.92 21.84 -7.82
N ARG A 224 1.28 22.96 -7.49
CA ARG A 224 1.91 24.19 -6.99
C ARG A 224 1.80 24.39 -5.49
N TYR A 225 0.91 23.64 -4.82
CA TYR A 225 0.58 23.86 -3.39
C TYR A 225 0.86 22.66 -2.49
N GLY A 226 1.23 21.51 -3.07
CA GLY A 226 1.44 20.27 -2.32
C GLY A 226 2.51 20.39 -1.25
N ALA A 227 2.32 19.66 -0.15
CA ALA A 227 3.28 19.61 0.96
C ALA A 227 3.48 18.16 1.47
N GLU A 228 4.61 17.91 2.12
CA GLU A 228 5.02 16.59 2.61
C GLU A 228 5.61 16.68 4.03
N ILE A 229 5.21 15.77 4.90
CA ILE A 229 5.90 15.48 6.18
C ILE A 229 6.60 14.12 6.05
N VAL A 230 7.90 14.07 6.33
CA VAL A 230 8.64 12.81 6.45
C VAL A 230 9.05 12.61 7.91
N THR A 231 8.74 11.46 8.49
CA THR A 231 9.11 11.11 9.87
C THR A 231 10.52 10.55 9.97
N LYS A 232 11.08 10.50 11.19
CA LYS A 232 12.37 9.87 11.51
C LYS A 232 12.45 8.38 11.12
N THR A 233 11.31 7.71 10.94
CA THR A 233 11.24 6.32 10.46
C THR A 233 11.07 6.21 8.94
N GLY A 234 11.06 7.33 8.21
CA GLY A 234 10.88 7.37 6.75
C GLY A 234 9.43 7.30 6.26
N LYS A 235 8.43 7.36 7.16
CA LYS A 235 7.02 7.44 6.73
C LYS A 235 6.73 8.85 6.21
N ALA A 236 6.25 8.96 4.98
CA ALA A 236 5.78 10.18 4.35
C ALA A 236 4.26 10.38 4.53
N PHE A 237 3.83 11.62 4.70
CA PHE A 237 2.44 12.07 4.73
C PHE A 237 2.30 13.22 3.72
N PHE A 238 1.28 13.17 2.87
CA PHE A 238 1.08 14.14 1.79
C PHE A 238 -0.10 15.06 2.06
N PHE A 239 0.01 16.32 1.62
CA PHE A 239 -1.00 17.35 1.85
C PHE A 239 -1.30 18.13 0.58
N ASP A 240 -2.58 18.45 0.38
CA ASP A 240 -3.06 19.23 -0.78
C ASP A 240 -2.69 20.71 -0.69
N SER A 241 -2.33 21.18 0.51
CA SER A 241 -1.95 22.56 0.76
C SER A 241 -1.06 22.70 1.99
N ILE A 242 -0.42 23.86 2.11
CA ILE A 242 0.45 24.23 3.23
C ILE A 242 -0.37 24.31 4.53
N GLU A 243 -1.58 24.86 4.46
CA GLU A 243 -2.50 24.94 5.61
C GLU A 243 -2.97 23.57 6.09
N CYS A 244 -3.21 22.61 5.18
CA CYS A 244 -3.52 21.22 5.54
C CYS A 244 -2.39 20.61 6.36
N MET A 245 -1.13 20.80 5.94
CA MET A 245 0.03 20.29 6.66
C MET A 245 0.18 20.96 8.04
N ALA A 246 0.01 22.28 8.09
CA ALA A 246 0.12 23.06 9.32
C ALA A 246 -0.96 22.67 10.35
N ASP A 247 -2.22 22.53 9.93
CA ASP A 247 -3.32 22.13 10.83
C ASP A 247 -3.16 20.68 11.30
N TYR A 248 -2.73 19.78 10.41
CA TYR A 248 -2.42 18.40 10.79
C TYR A 248 -1.33 18.29 11.86
N LEU A 249 -0.29 19.14 11.80
CA LEU A 249 0.74 19.22 12.84
C LEU A 249 0.20 19.69 14.20
N HIS A 250 -0.82 20.55 14.23
CA HIS A 250 -1.46 20.99 15.47
C HIS A 250 -2.38 19.92 16.07
N GLN A 251 -3.05 19.15 15.22
CA GLN A 251 -4.01 18.13 15.65
C GLN A 251 -3.36 16.82 16.12
N GLN A 252 -2.17 16.50 15.62
CA GLN A 252 -1.49 15.24 15.94
C GLN A 252 -0.48 15.40 17.08
N GLU A 253 -0.91 15.06 18.30
CA GLU A 253 -0.06 15.09 19.49
C GLU A 253 1.23 14.27 19.32
N GLY A 254 2.37 14.89 19.59
CA GLY A 254 3.69 14.25 19.52
C GLY A 254 4.19 13.92 18.10
N LEU A 255 3.49 14.35 17.04
CA LEU A 255 3.96 14.17 15.67
C LEU A 255 5.21 15.03 15.40
N GLN A 256 5.21 16.29 15.84
CA GLN A 256 6.32 17.23 15.65
C GLN A 256 7.68 16.65 16.10
N GLU A 257 7.70 15.94 17.23
CA GLU A 257 8.93 15.30 17.76
C GLU A 257 9.43 14.14 16.89
N LYS A 258 8.56 13.57 16.05
CA LYS A 258 8.84 12.44 15.15
C LYS A 258 9.15 12.90 13.73
N VAL A 259 9.05 14.18 13.41
CA VAL A 259 9.36 14.73 12.09
C VAL A 259 10.87 14.72 11.84
N ALA A 260 11.24 14.29 10.64
CA ALA A 260 12.59 14.46 10.08
C ALA A 260 12.63 15.61 9.07
N MET A 261 11.60 15.76 8.24
CA MET A 261 11.51 16.83 7.24
C MET A 261 10.08 17.36 7.11
N LEU A 262 9.97 18.68 6.93
CA LEU A 262 8.77 19.39 6.51
C LEU A 262 9.07 20.02 5.16
N LEU A 263 8.27 19.71 4.16
CA LEU A 263 8.53 20.11 2.79
C LEU A 263 7.28 20.72 2.18
N VAL A 264 7.46 21.74 1.37
CA VAL A 264 6.40 22.43 0.62
C VAL A 264 6.83 22.58 -0.82
N THR A 265 5.88 22.67 -1.73
CA THR A 265 6.17 22.93 -3.15
C THR A 265 6.44 24.41 -3.35
N ASP A 266 7.56 24.75 -4.03
CA ASP A 266 7.79 26.11 -4.50
C ASP A 266 6.81 26.45 -5.62
N PHE A 267 6.00 27.49 -5.43
CA PHE A 267 4.98 27.89 -6.39
C PHE A 267 5.54 28.20 -7.79
N ASN A 268 6.78 28.71 -7.86
CA ASN A 268 7.45 29.03 -9.12
C ASN A 268 8.13 27.81 -9.76
N GLN A 269 8.29 26.71 -9.02
CA GLN A 269 8.89 25.46 -9.47
C GLN A 269 7.97 24.30 -9.08
N PRO A 270 6.83 24.11 -9.78
CA PRO A 270 5.88 23.05 -9.47
C PRO A 270 6.57 21.69 -9.35
N GLU A 271 6.03 20.83 -8.46
CA GLU A 271 6.58 19.51 -8.12
C GLU A 271 7.94 19.51 -7.38
N THR A 272 8.58 20.66 -7.21
CA THR A 272 9.86 20.76 -6.48
C THR A 272 9.62 21.01 -5.01
N LEU A 273 9.90 19.99 -4.18
CA LEU A 273 9.78 20.07 -2.72
C LEU A 273 11.01 20.75 -2.11
N VAL A 274 10.75 21.77 -1.30
CA VAL A 274 11.75 22.57 -0.58
C VAL A 274 11.43 22.61 0.91
N ALA A 275 12.44 22.77 1.75
CA ALA A 275 12.27 22.78 3.20
C ALA A 275 11.36 23.92 3.66
N ALA A 276 10.35 23.59 4.47
CA ALA A 276 9.31 24.54 4.88
C ALA A 276 9.86 25.75 5.65
N ASP A 277 11.02 25.63 6.29
CA ASP A 277 11.70 26.69 7.04
C ASP A 277 12.70 27.52 6.18
N GLN A 278 12.91 27.14 4.92
CA GLN A 278 13.82 27.82 3.99
C GLN A 278 13.10 28.65 2.91
N VAL A 279 11.79 28.83 3.04
CA VAL A 279 10.96 29.60 2.10
C VAL A 279 10.18 30.69 2.82
N LEU A 280 9.70 31.66 2.05
CA LEU A 280 8.70 32.63 2.51
C LEU A 280 7.33 32.23 2.01
N TYR A 281 6.31 32.58 2.80
CA TYR A 281 4.92 32.28 2.49
C TYR A 281 4.19 33.59 2.25
N LEU A 282 3.68 33.80 1.04
CA LEU A 282 2.75 34.88 0.78
C LEU A 282 1.34 34.42 1.15
N GLN A 283 0.71 35.12 2.09
CA GLN A 283 -0.71 35.00 2.35
C GLN A 283 -1.46 36.10 1.58
N SER A 284 -2.23 35.74 0.56
CA SER A 284 -2.97 36.72 -0.27
C SER A 284 -4.20 36.14 -0.95
N GLU A 285 -5.36 36.78 -0.77
CA GLU A 285 -6.62 36.36 -1.42
C GLU A 285 -6.54 36.32 -2.96
N LYS A 286 -5.62 37.11 -3.56
CA LYS A 286 -5.42 37.14 -5.01
C LYS A 286 -4.70 35.88 -5.52
N LEU A 287 -4.14 35.07 -4.63
CA LEU A 287 -3.52 33.77 -4.92
C LEU A 287 -4.18 32.68 -4.04
N PRO A 288 -5.37 32.20 -4.43
CA PRO A 288 -6.10 31.26 -3.62
C PRO A 288 -5.40 29.89 -3.58
N SER A 289 -5.10 29.42 -2.36
CA SER A 289 -4.66 28.05 -2.11
C SER A 289 -5.86 27.08 -2.10
N PRO A 290 -5.66 25.77 -2.35
CA PRO A 290 -6.75 24.79 -2.45
C PRO A 290 -7.70 24.75 -1.25
N MET A 291 -7.22 25.04 -0.04
CA MET A 291 -8.01 25.00 1.20
C MET A 291 -8.35 26.39 1.76
N GLY A 292 -8.11 27.45 0.99
CA GLY A 292 -8.66 28.77 1.25
C GLY A 292 -8.09 29.49 2.48
N MET A 293 -6.84 29.19 2.85
CA MET A 293 -6.03 30.03 3.76
C MET A 293 -5.10 30.98 3.00
N TYR A 294 -5.05 30.86 1.67
CA TYR A 294 -4.37 31.76 0.74
C TYR A 294 -2.85 31.74 0.85
N LEU A 295 -2.28 30.60 1.28
CA LEU A 295 -0.84 30.45 1.50
C LEU A 295 -0.14 29.94 0.23
N THR A 296 0.91 30.66 -0.17
CA THR A 296 1.75 30.33 -1.32
C THR A 296 3.22 30.33 -0.91
N ALA A 297 3.94 29.22 -1.09
CA ALA A 297 5.37 29.13 -0.76
C ALA A 297 6.27 29.61 -1.91
N ILE A 298 7.28 30.41 -1.58
CA ILE A 298 8.21 31.02 -2.54
C ILE A 298 9.62 30.90 -1.98
N SER A 299 10.51 30.20 -2.69
CA SER A 299 11.89 29.95 -2.24
C SER A 299 12.81 31.17 -2.32
N SER A 300 12.56 32.07 -3.27
CA SER A 300 13.37 33.27 -3.48
C SER A 300 12.79 34.48 -2.75
N PRO A 301 13.53 35.11 -1.81
CA PRO A 301 13.06 36.29 -1.09
C PRO A 301 12.71 37.47 -2.01
N THR A 302 13.51 37.71 -3.05
CA THR A 302 13.26 38.80 -4.01
C THR A 302 11.96 38.55 -4.79
N VAL A 303 11.70 37.30 -5.18
CA VAL A 303 10.45 36.94 -5.87
C VAL A 303 9.26 37.05 -4.91
N ALA A 304 9.44 36.71 -3.63
CA ALA A 304 8.38 36.86 -2.63
C ALA A 304 8.00 38.33 -2.42
N GLU A 305 8.97 39.25 -2.39
CA GLU A 305 8.73 40.70 -2.34
C GLU A 305 8.00 41.21 -3.60
N ASP A 306 8.41 40.77 -4.79
CA ASP A 306 7.73 41.11 -6.05
C ASP A 306 6.28 40.59 -6.10
N PHE A 307 6.07 39.35 -5.60
CA PHE A 307 4.75 38.75 -5.47
C PHE A 307 3.90 39.53 -4.47
N GLN A 308 4.47 39.96 -3.34
CA GLN A 308 3.76 40.78 -2.36
C GLN A 308 3.32 42.13 -2.96
N GLN A 309 4.16 42.77 -3.78
CA GLN A 309 3.78 44.01 -4.46
C GLN A 309 2.66 43.81 -5.49
N THR A 310 2.66 42.66 -6.17
CA THR A 310 1.71 42.36 -7.26
C THR A 310 0.37 41.85 -6.73
N TYR A 311 0.43 40.88 -5.84
CA TYR A 311 -0.73 40.17 -5.32
C TYR A 311 -1.21 40.73 -3.98
N GLU A 312 -0.52 41.74 -3.42
CA GLU A 312 -0.79 42.27 -2.07
C GLU A 312 -0.68 41.18 -0.99
N GLY A 313 -0.99 41.50 0.26
CA GLY A 313 -0.97 40.56 1.38
C GLY A 313 0.28 40.63 2.25
N ARG A 314 0.46 39.61 3.10
CA ARG A 314 1.56 39.56 4.08
C ARG A 314 2.49 38.38 3.82
N LEU A 315 3.79 38.64 3.94
CA LEU A 315 4.81 37.60 3.96
C LEU A 315 4.92 37.01 5.36
N LEU A 316 5.01 35.69 5.43
CA LEU A 316 5.11 34.90 6.65
C LEU A 316 6.31 33.96 6.55
N ASN A 317 6.95 33.68 7.67
CA ASN A 317 7.81 32.52 7.85
C ASN A 317 7.00 31.31 8.36
N TRP A 318 7.62 30.13 8.44
CA TRP A 318 6.93 28.90 8.86
C TRP A 318 6.28 28.98 10.25
N SER A 319 6.93 29.63 11.22
CA SER A 319 6.37 29.80 12.57
C SER A 319 5.10 30.65 12.54
N GLU A 320 5.10 31.71 11.73
CA GLU A 320 3.96 32.59 11.53
C GLU A 320 2.82 31.89 10.77
N VAL A 321 3.14 31.01 9.81
CA VAL A 321 2.13 30.13 9.16
C VAL A 321 1.46 29.22 10.19
N LEU A 322 2.22 28.55 11.06
CA LEU A 322 1.66 27.70 12.10
C LEU A 322 0.73 28.49 13.03
N GLN A 323 1.09 29.73 13.40
CA GLN A 323 0.24 30.59 14.22
C GLN A 323 -1.02 31.03 13.47
N ALA A 324 -0.88 31.49 12.22
CA ALA A 324 -2.00 31.93 11.40
C ALA A 324 -3.03 30.82 11.19
N VAL A 325 -2.58 29.59 10.93
CA VAL A 325 -3.47 28.41 10.79
C VAL A 325 -4.15 28.06 12.10
N LYS A 326 -3.41 28.04 13.21
CA LYS A 326 -3.97 27.76 14.56
C LYS A 326 -5.03 28.77 14.98
N ASN A 327 -4.82 30.04 14.64
CA ASN A 327 -5.72 31.13 15.00
C ASN A 327 -6.83 31.36 13.96
N HIS A 328 -6.85 30.59 12.86
CA HIS A 328 -7.71 30.81 11.70
C HIS A 328 -7.65 32.26 11.16
N GLU A 329 -6.45 32.85 11.13
CA GLU A 329 -6.21 34.18 10.58
C GLU A 329 -6.27 34.16 9.05
N LYS A 330 -7.48 34.36 8.53
CA LYS A 330 -7.69 34.66 7.11
C LYS A 330 -7.58 36.17 6.88
N LEU A 331 -6.97 36.55 5.76
CA LEU A 331 -7.16 37.89 5.21
C LEU A 331 -8.62 37.95 4.71
N TYR A 332 -9.28 39.09 4.93
CA TYR A 332 -10.68 39.37 4.55
C TYR A 332 -10.73 40.67 3.76
#